data_AF-A0A1Y1L0G5-F1
#
_entry.id   AF-A0A1Y1L0G5-F1
#
_cell.length_a   1.000
_cell.length_b   1.000
_cell.length_c   1.000
_cell.angle_alpha   90.00
_cell.angle_beta   90.00
_cell.angle_gamma   90.00
#
_symmetry.space_group_name_H-M   'P 1'
#
loop_
_entity.id
_entity.type
_entity.pdbx_description
1 polymer ?
#
loop_
_entity_poly.entity_id
_entity_poly.type
_entity_poly.pdbx_seq_one_letter_code
_entity_poly.pdbx_strand_id
1 'polypeptide(L)'
;NLSGVPIEEQRLVFMGAGSAGVGVAKQLVEYYTRRGFSEAEARDKFFLVDTKGLVTKDRGDKLAEHKKYFARIDNNGHQFRTLEEVIEYVKPSALIGLAATFGIFTESVVRALKASVDAGGLGRRPILFP
;
A
#
# COMPACT_ATOMS: atom_id res chain seq x y z
N ASN A 1 -15.93 -8.97 -9.14
CA ASN A 1 -15.02 -8.51 -8.08
C ASN A 1 -14.91 -9.61 -7.02
N LEU A 2 -13.80 -10.36 -6.98
CA LEU A 2 -13.65 -11.53 -6.07
C LEU A 2 -13.29 -11.15 -4.63
N SER A 3 -12.69 -9.97 -4.40
CA SER A 3 -12.35 -9.51 -3.05
C SER A 3 -13.55 -9.00 -2.27
N GLY A 4 -14.66 -8.69 -2.94
CA GLY A 4 -15.83 -8.08 -2.31
C GLY A 4 -15.62 -6.64 -1.84
N VAL A 5 -14.45 -6.06 -2.08
CA VAL A 5 -14.11 -4.67 -1.69
C VAL A 5 -14.30 -3.75 -2.91
N PRO A 6 -15.21 -2.75 -2.87
CA PRO A 6 -15.41 -1.78 -3.96
C PRO A 6 -14.10 -1.09 -4.35
N ILE A 7 -13.94 -0.70 -5.62
CA ILE A 7 -12.68 -0.11 -6.10
C ILE A 7 -12.35 1.20 -5.38
N GLU A 8 -13.39 1.95 -5.03
CA GLU A 8 -13.36 3.20 -4.28
C GLU A 8 -12.79 3.00 -2.86
N GLU A 9 -12.95 1.81 -2.30
CA GLU A 9 -12.52 1.46 -0.93
C GLU A 9 -11.19 0.70 -0.91
N GLN A 10 -10.65 0.32 -2.06
CA GLN A 10 -9.38 -0.40 -2.13
C GLN A 10 -8.23 0.45 -1.59
N ARG A 11 -7.40 -0.15 -0.73
CA ARG A 11 -6.16 0.45 -0.24
C ARG A 11 -5.06 -0.59 -0.40
N LEU A 12 -4.05 -0.26 -1.20
CA LEU A 12 -3.02 -1.20 -1.61
C LEU A 12 -1.68 -0.81 -1.00
N VAL A 13 -1.10 -1.71 -0.24
CA VAL A 13 0.25 -1.56 0.31
C VAL A 13 1.23 -2.36 -0.54
N PHE A 14 2.26 -1.66 -1.00
CA PHE A 14 3.35 -2.18 -1.81
C PHE A 14 4.59 -2.33 -0.93
N MET A 15 4.94 -3.57 -0.60
CA MET A 15 6.21 -3.88 0.06
C MET A 15 7.32 -3.90 -0.97
N GLY A 16 8.05 -2.80 -1.08
CA GLY A 16 9.04 -2.54 -2.12
C GLY A 16 8.76 -1.23 -2.85
N ALA A 17 9.50 -0.18 -2.51
CA ALA A 17 9.40 1.14 -3.16
C ALA A 17 10.49 1.39 -4.23
N GLY A 18 11.05 0.33 -4.81
CA GLY A 18 11.98 0.42 -5.95
C GLY A 18 11.25 0.69 -7.27
N SER A 19 12.01 0.75 -8.38
CA SER A 19 11.46 1.08 -9.70
C SER A 19 10.31 0.17 -10.14
N ALA A 20 10.38 -1.14 -9.85
CA ALA A 20 9.31 -2.08 -10.17
C ALA A 20 8.02 -1.79 -9.38
N GLY A 21 8.13 -1.61 -8.06
CA GLY A 21 7.01 -1.24 -7.19
C GLY A 21 6.33 0.06 -7.60
N VAL A 22 7.13 1.10 -7.87
CA VAL A 22 6.62 2.38 -8.37
C VAL A 22 5.98 2.23 -9.75
N GLY A 23 6.58 1.47 -10.66
CA GLY A 23 6.05 1.24 -12.00
C GLY A 23 4.69 0.57 -12.00
N VAL A 24 4.53 -0.52 -11.22
CA VAL A 24 3.25 -1.22 -11.06
C VAL A 24 2.20 -0.30 -10.42
N ALA A 25 2.57 0.44 -9.37
CA ALA A 25 1.66 1.39 -8.74
C ALA A 25 1.20 2.49 -9.71
N LYS A 26 2.08 3.00 -10.59
CA LYS A 26 1.71 3.97 -11.64
C LYS A 26 0.74 3.40 -12.67
N GLN A 27 0.96 2.15 -13.10
CA GLN A 27 0.02 1.47 -14.00
C GLN A 27 -1.37 1.31 -13.36
N LEU A 28 -1.42 1.07 -12.05
CA LEU A 28 -2.70 1.05 -11.33
C LEU A 28 -3.30 2.45 -11.20
N VAL A 29 -2.52 3.52 -10.98
CA VAL A 29 -3.06 4.89 -11.05
C VAL A 29 -3.73 5.14 -12.40
N GLU A 30 -3.07 4.80 -13.51
CA GLU A 30 -3.66 4.94 -14.86
C GLU A 30 -4.96 4.13 -15.00
N TYR A 31 -5.01 2.91 -14.45
CA TYR A 31 -6.21 2.09 -14.45
C TYR A 31 -7.37 2.76 -13.69
N TYR A 32 -7.13 3.32 -12.50
CA TYR A 32 -8.15 4.04 -11.73
C TYR A 32 -8.60 5.30 -12.48
N THR A 33 -7.66 6.06 -13.07
CA THR A 33 -8.01 7.27 -13.83
C THR A 33 -8.88 6.97 -15.04
N ARG A 34 -8.61 5.87 -15.78
CA ARG A 34 -9.50 5.41 -16.88
C ARG A 34 -10.90 5.00 -16.40
N ARG A 35 -11.07 4.74 -15.10
CA ARG A 35 -12.37 4.44 -14.48
C ARG A 35 -13.06 5.67 -13.87
N GLY A 36 -12.52 6.87 -14.07
CA GLY A 36 -13.14 8.13 -13.70
C GLY A 36 -12.60 8.79 -12.44
N PHE A 37 -11.58 8.22 -11.80
CA PHE A 37 -10.91 8.87 -10.66
C PHE A 37 -9.97 9.97 -11.15
N SER A 38 -9.84 11.05 -10.40
CA SER A 38 -8.70 11.95 -10.60
C SER A 38 -7.38 11.23 -10.29
N GLU A 39 -6.28 11.71 -10.85
CA GLU A 39 -4.95 11.15 -10.57
C GLU A 39 -4.62 11.21 -9.07
N ALA A 40 -5.03 12.28 -8.37
CA ALA A 40 -4.83 12.44 -6.94
C ALA A 40 -5.60 11.37 -6.14
N GLU A 41 -6.89 11.18 -6.41
CA GLU A 41 -7.71 10.16 -5.73
C GLU A 41 -7.21 8.74 -6.00
N ALA A 42 -6.78 8.48 -7.24
CA ALA A 42 -6.17 7.21 -7.62
C ALA A 42 -4.88 6.98 -6.84
N ARG A 43 -3.97 7.96 -6.86
CA ARG A 43 -2.68 7.91 -6.17
C ARG A 43 -2.83 7.68 -4.68
N ASP A 44 -3.86 8.27 -4.06
CA ASP A 44 -4.11 8.16 -2.63
C ASP A 44 -4.48 6.74 -2.17
N LYS A 45 -4.85 5.84 -3.09
CA LYS A 45 -5.10 4.42 -2.79
C LYS A 45 -3.82 3.61 -2.55
N PHE A 46 -2.65 4.13 -2.92
CA PHE A 46 -1.39 3.40 -2.91
C PHE A 46 -0.44 3.86 -1.80
N PHE A 47 0.15 2.89 -1.10
CA PHE A 47 1.05 3.08 0.03
C PHE A 47 2.31 2.26 -0.19
N LEU A 48 3.46 2.91 -0.36
CA LEU A 48 4.72 2.22 -0.65
C LEU A 48 5.57 2.13 0.62
N VAL A 49 6.12 0.95 0.86
CA VAL A 49 6.96 0.62 2.01
C VAL A 49 8.35 0.24 1.49
N ASP A 50 9.39 0.78 2.11
CA ASP A 50 10.78 0.38 1.86
C ASP A 50 11.46 -0.09 3.15
N THR A 51 12.78 -0.26 3.11
CA THR A 51 13.56 -0.73 4.27
C THR A 51 13.50 0.19 5.49
N LYS A 52 12.97 1.41 5.34
CA LYS A 52 12.76 2.38 6.44
C LYS A 52 11.28 2.50 6.83
N GLY A 53 10.41 1.65 6.31
CA GLY A 53 8.97 1.69 6.55
C GLY A 53 8.20 2.47 5.48
N LEU A 54 7.05 3.03 5.86
CA LEU A 54 6.20 3.80 4.95
C LEU A 54 6.98 4.97 4.34
N VAL A 55 6.81 5.18 3.04
CA VAL A 55 7.39 6.33 2.34
C VAL A 55 6.50 7.55 2.57
N THR A 56 6.96 8.49 3.39
CA THR A 56 6.31 9.78 3.64
C THR A 56 7.24 10.94 3.26
N LYS A 57 6.69 12.12 2.97
CA LYS A 57 7.49 13.30 2.62
C LYS A 57 8.28 13.88 3.79
N ASP A 58 7.78 13.68 5.01
CA ASP A 58 8.32 14.21 6.26
C ASP A 58 9.25 13.23 7.01
N ARG A 59 9.56 12.07 6.41
CA ARG A 59 10.41 11.02 7.01
C ARG A 59 11.84 11.47 7.35
N GLY A 60 12.25 12.65 6.87
CA GLY A 60 13.54 13.27 7.19
C GLY A 60 14.73 12.77 6.38
N ASP A 61 14.55 11.78 5.50
CA ASP A 61 15.60 11.31 4.59
C ASP A 61 15.43 11.84 3.16
N LYS A 62 16.52 11.87 2.40
CA LYS A 62 16.47 12.23 0.98
C LYS A 62 15.85 11.09 0.18
N LEU A 63 14.56 11.21 -0.13
CA LEU A 63 13.86 10.27 -0.99
C LEU A 63 14.44 10.30 -2.42
N ALA A 64 14.63 9.11 -3.01
CA ALA A 64 14.90 8.98 -4.43
C ALA A 64 13.73 9.56 -5.25
N GLU A 65 14.03 10.18 -6.40
CA GLU A 65 13.01 10.90 -7.21
C GLU A 65 11.78 10.05 -7.52
N HIS A 66 11.98 8.77 -7.87
CA HIS A 66 10.87 7.86 -8.20
C HIS A 66 9.91 7.60 -7.03
N LYS A 67 10.36 7.74 -5.78
CA LYS A 67 9.51 7.53 -4.59
C LYS A 67 8.64 8.74 -4.26
N LYS A 68 9.08 9.94 -4.64
CA LYS A 68 8.41 11.20 -4.25
C LYS A 68 6.97 11.28 -4.73
N TYR A 69 6.66 10.67 -5.88
CA TYR A 69 5.32 10.65 -6.44
C TYR A 69 4.31 10.02 -5.47
N PHE A 70 4.66 8.88 -4.84
CA PHE A 70 3.80 8.17 -3.89
C PHE A 70 4.08 8.50 -2.42
N ALA A 71 4.97 9.44 -2.13
CA ALA A 71 5.30 9.80 -0.76
C ALA A 71 4.08 10.43 -0.06
N ARG A 72 3.66 9.80 1.05
CA ARG A 72 2.50 10.21 1.84
C ARG A 72 2.73 11.53 2.56
N ILE A 73 1.65 12.28 2.75
CA ILE A 73 1.62 13.55 3.48
C ILE A 73 0.53 13.57 4.56
N ASP A 74 -0.30 12.53 4.59
CA ASP A 74 -1.45 12.34 5.46
C ASP A 74 -1.13 11.51 6.71
N ASN A 75 0.17 11.30 6.98
CA ASN A 75 0.68 10.53 8.11
C ASN A 75 0.65 11.30 9.45
N ASN A 76 0.21 12.56 9.46
CA ASN A 76 0.06 13.39 10.67
C ASN A 76 1.32 13.45 11.57
N GLY A 77 2.51 13.44 10.95
CA GLY A 77 3.80 13.43 11.67
C GLY A 77 4.21 12.06 12.21
N HIS A 78 3.41 11.02 12.05
CA HIS A 78 3.75 9.66 12.48
C HIS A 78 4.54 8.92 11.40
N GLN A 79 5.49 8.09 11.84
CA GLN A 79 6.29 7.24 10.97
C GLN A 79 6.03 5.77 11.31
N PHE A 80 5.79 4.95 10.29
CA PHE A 80 5.47 3.53 10.44
C PHE A 80 6.63 2.72 9.89
N ARG A 81 7.36 2.04 10.76
CA ARG A 81 8.65 1.41 10.47
C ARG A 81 8.50 -0.05 10.06
N THR A 82 7.48 -0.74 10.58
CA THR A 82 7.21 -2.15 10.28
C THR A 82 6.04 -2.30 9.32
N LEU A 83 5.97 -3.44 8.62
CA LEU A 83 4.85 -3.71 7.73
C LEU A 83 3.54 -3.88 8.53
N GLU A 84 3.60 -4.45 9.72
CA GLU A 84 2.47 -4.57 10.64
C GLU A 84 1.92 -3.21 11.07
N GLU A 85 2.78 -2.25 11.46
CA GLU A 85 2.37 -0.87 11.77
C GLU A 85 1.69 -0.20 10.56
N VAL A 86 2.23 -0.43 9.36
CA VAL A 86 1.63 0.09 8.12
C VAL A 86 0.26 -0.54 7.87
N ILE A 87 0.12 -1.85 8.05
CA ILE A 87 -1.18 -2.53 7.90
C ILE A 87 -2.19 -1.99 8.92
N GLU A 88 -1.76 -1.79 10.15
CA GLU A 88 -2.62 -1.27 11.21
C GLU A 88 -3.10 0.15 10.91
N TYR A 89 -2.22 1.02 10.42
CA TYR A 89 -2.55 2.39 10.06
C TYR A 89 -3.36 2.50 8.77
N VAL A 90 -2.92 1.81 7.72
CA VAL A 90 -3.53 1.90 6.38
C VAL A 90 -4.83 1.13 6.29
N LYS A 91 -4.99 0.03 7.05
CA LYS A 91 -6.06 -0.94 6.87
C LYS A 91 -6.21 -1.38 5.40
N PRO A 92 -5.16 -2.00 4.79
CA PRO A 92 -5.18 -2.37 3.39
C PRO A 92 -6.16 -3.50 3.09
N SER A 93 -6.63 -3.51 1.85
CA SER A 93 -7.34 -4.62 1.21
C SER A 93 -6.42 -5.53 0.40
N ALA A 94 -5.25 -5.02 0.00
CA ALA A 94 -4.24 -5.76 -0.73
C ALA A 94 -2.82 -5.51 -0.22
N LEU A 95 -2.01 -6.57 -0.16
CA LEU A 95 -0.55 -6.51 -0.02
C LEU A 95 0.12 -7.03 -1.29
N ILE A 96 1.09 -6.27 -1.78
CA ILE A 96 1.85 -6.58 -3.00
C ILE A 96 3.33 -6.56 -2.67
N GLY A 97 3.99 -7.70 -2.80
CA GLY A 97 5.43 -7.91 -2.64
C GLY A 97 6.17 -7.62 -3.93
N LEU A 98 7.00 -6.58 -3.92
CA LEU A 98 7.92 -6.23 -5.00
C LEU A 98 9.29 -5.89 -4.41
N ALA A 99 9.70 -6.69 -3.42
CA ALA A 99 10.98 -6.63 -2.74
C ALA A 99 11.74 -7.96 -2.94
N ALA A 100 13.07 -7.89 -3.07
CA ALA A 100 13.92 -9.07 -3.21
C ALA A 100 14.21 -9.78 -1.87
N THR A 101 13.45 -9.46 -0.82
CA THR A 101 13.69 -9.95 0.54
C THR A 101 12.76 -11.11 0.83
N PHE A 102 13.33 -12.28 1.10
CA PHE A 102 12.58 -13.46 1.50
C PHE A 102 11.98 -13.30 2.91
N GLY A 103 10.81 -13.90 3.14
CA GLY A 103 10.24 -14.03 4.48
C GLY A 103 9.56 -12.78 5.04
N ILE A 104 9.27 -11.75 4.23
CA ILE A 104 8.57 -10.55 4.71
C ILE A 104 7.11 -10.86 5.09
N PHE A 105 6.43 -11.70 4.31
CA PHE A 105 5.03 -12.06 4.58
C PHE A 105 4.95 -13.24 5.55
N THR A 106 5.28 -12.95 6.80
CA THR A 106 5.13 -13.87 7.93
C THR A 106 3.65 -14.16 8.22
N GLU A 107 3.40 -15.18 9.05
CA GLU A 107 2.05 -15.47 9.53
C GLU A 107 1.40 -14.26 10.24
N SER A 108 2.17 -13.49 11.03
CA SER A 108 1.67 -12.28 11.70
C SER A 108 1.17 -11.25 10.70
N VAL A 109 1.93 -11.00 9.63
CA VAL A 109 1.56 -10.07 8.57
C VAL A 109 0.30 -10.52 7.83
N VAL A 110 0.22 -11.80 7.47
CA VAL A 110 -0.96 -12.36 6.78
C VAL A 110 -2.22 -12.26 7.66
N ARG A 111 -2.09 -12.56 8.96
CA ARG A 111 -3.20 -12.41 9.93
C ARG A 111 -3.60 -10.94 10.11
N ALA A 112 -2.65 -10.02 10.16
CA ALA A 112 -2.92 -8.58 10.23
C ALA A 112 -3.68 -8.09 8.99
N LEU A 113 -3.27 -8.51 7.79
CA LEU A 113 -4.00 -8.22 6.55
C LEU A 113 -5.43 -8.77 6.61
N LYS A 114 -5.60 -10.03 7.02
CA LYS A 114 -6.93 -10.64 7.14
C LYS A 114 -7.83 -9.88 8.10
N ALA A 115 -7.32 -9.52 9.27
CA ALA A 115 -8.06 -8.75 10.27
C ALA A 115 -8.47 -7.37 9.75
N SER A 116 -7.57 -6.69 9.02
CA SER A 116 -7.86 -5.42 8.34
C SER A 116 -9.02 -5.56 7.35
N VAL A 117 -9.02 -6.59 6.51
CA VAL A 117 -10.07 -6.80 5.50
C VAL A 117 -11.41 -7.18 6.14
N ASP A 118 -11.40 -8.04 7.15
CA ASP A 118 -12.62 -8.45 7.87
C ASP A 118 -13.31 -7.27 8.54
N ALA A 119 -12.53 -6.37 9.14
CA ALA A 119 -13.04 -5.15 9.77
C ALA A 119 -13.72 -4.20 8.76
N GLY A 120 -13.40 -4.33 7.47
CA GLY A 120 -14.03 -3.56 6.39
C GLY A 120 -15.43 -4.03 6.00
N GLY A 121 -15.83 -5.25 6.36
CA GLY A 121 -17.16 -5.78 6.03
C GLY A 121 -17.23 -7.27 5.75
N LEU A 122 -18.44 -7.82 5.90
CA LEU A 122 -18.70 -9.26 5.77
C LEU A 122 -18.42 -9.77 4.34
N GLY A 123 -17.76 -10.93 4.24
CA GLY A 123 -17.49 -11.60 2.97
C GLY A 123 -16.36 -11.00 2.14
N ARG A 124 -15.71 -9.94 2.62
CA ARG A 124 -14.50 -9.37 2.00
C ARG A 124 -13.33 -10.34 2.12
N ARG A 125 -12.46 -10.35 1.11
CA ARG A 125 -11.31 -11.27 1.01
C ARG A 125 -10.03 -10.50 0.72
N PRO A 126 -8.93 -10.81 1.43
CA PRO A 126 -7.66 -10.14 1.21
C PRO A 126 -7.07 -10.53 -0.14
N ILE A 127 -6.35 -9.60 -0.74
CA ILE A 127 -5.51 -9.84 -1.92
C ILE A 127 -4.06 -9.86 -1.45
N LEU A 128 -3.34 -10.95 -1.70
CA LEU A 128 -1.93 -11.07 -1.36
C LEU A 128 -1.16 -11.55 -2.60
N PHE A 129 -0.24 -10.71 -3.07
CA PHE A 129 0.78 -11.07 -4.05
C PHE A 129 2.11 -11.09 -3.31
N PRO A 130 2.67 -12.25 -2.98
CA PRO A 130 3.89 -12.34 -2.19
C PRO A 130 5.15 -11.95 -2.96
#